data_AF-A0A2E5WCJ1-F1
#
_entry.id   AF-A0A2E5WCJ1-F1
#
_cell.length_a   1.000
_cell.length_b   1.000
_cell.length_c   1.000
_cell.angle_alpha   90.00
_cell.angle_beta   90.00
_cell.angle_gamma   90.00
#
_symmetry.space_group_name_H-M   'P 1'
#
loop_
_entity.id
_entity.type
_entity.pdbx_description
1 polymer ?
#
loop_
_entity_poly.entity_id
_entity_poly.type
_entity_poly.pdbx_seq_one_letter_code
_entity_poly.pdbx_strand_id
1 'polypeptide(L)'
;MDPTVVYLMGNRVSARAGRPLEVKAGSNVRAEDGVRGVTHFYAETDGAIKSIPGEIAVVDTLVIDSDIGFDTGNLKFNGEIVIKGSVGQGFTVEATGNVLVFGSIDAGATMVAGGNVVVGHGIGGRRTRVVARGEVRVGYIEEAHVRAGGDILIGSHSAQAILHADGVIGGKRGEGPKVVASVAARSGDWQVYRCRSPGPTPTT
;
A
#
# COMPACT_ATOMS: atom_id res chain seq x y z
N MET A 1 8.72 -48.03 12.23
CA MET A 1 8.19 -48.15 10.86
C MET A 1 8.98 -47.18 9.99
N ASP A 2 9.57 -47.66 8.91
CA ASP A 2 10.40 -46.87 8.01
C ASP A 2 9.49 -45.97 7.13
N PRO A 3 9.56 -44.63 7.23
CA PRO A 3 8.69 -43.71 6.48
C PRO A 3 8.95 -43.70 4.97
N THR A 4 9.93 -44.47 4.49
CA THR A 4 10.38 -44.48 3.09
C THR A 4 9.64 -45.50 2.22
N VAL A 5 8.67 -46.24 2.78
CA VAL A 5 7.98 -47.34 2.08
C VAL A 5 6.49 -47.03 1.94
N VAL A 6 6.03 -46.91 0.69
CA VAL A 6 4.60 -46.77 0.37
C VAL A 6 4.13 -48.04 -0.35
N TYR A 7 3.00 -48.58 0.08
CA TYR A 7 2.38 -49.75 -0.54
C TYR A 7 1.26 -49.28 -1.48
N LEU A 8 1.39 -49.59 -2.78
CA LEU A 8 0.34 -49.36 -3.78
C LEU A 8 -0.07 -50.73 -4.34
N MET A 9 -1.34 -51.09 -4.19
CA MET A 9 -1.91 -52.38 -4.66
C MET A 9 -1.07 -53.61 -4.25
N GLY A 10 -0.56 -53.66 -3.01
CA GLY A 10 0.20 -54.81 -2.50
C GLY A 10 1.66 -54.90 -2.97
N ASN A 11 2.12 -54.01 -3.85
CA ASN A 11 3.50 -53.94 -4.29
C ASN A 11 4.26 -52.84 -3.55
N ARG A 12 5.50 -53.15 -3.12
CA ARG A 12 6.38 -52.20 -2.44
C ARG A 12 6.95 -51.22 -3.46
N VAL A 13 6.53 -49.96 -3.39
CA VAL A 13 7.09 -48.90 -4.23
C VAL A 13 8.08 -48.10 -3.39
N SER A 14 9.34 -48.07 -3.84
CA SER A 14 10.38 -47.26 -3.20
C SER A 14 10.09 -45.78 -3.49
N ALA A 15 9.77 -45.01 -2.45
CA ALA A 15 9.69 -43.57 -2.58
C ALA A 15 11.11 -43.04 -2.82
N ARG A 16 11.30 -42.24 -3.87
CA ARG A 16 12.57 -41.51 -4.02
C ARG A 16 12.67 -40.55 -2.84
N ALA A 17 13.76 -40.66 -2.07
CA ALA A 17 14.05 -39.69 -1.02
C ALA A 17 14.02 -38.28 -1.63
N GLY A 18 13.14 -37.43 -1.11
CA GLY A 18 13.09 -36.03 -1.51
C GLY A 18 14.47 -35.40 -1.30
N ARG A 19 14.93 -34.58 -2.26
CA ARG A 19 16.17 -33.84 -2.06
C ARG A 19 15.95 -32.86 -0.91
N PRO A 20 16.80 -32.82 0.13
CA PRO A 20 16.67 -31.84 1.20
C PRO A 20 16.64 -30.45 0.59
N LEU A 21 15.61 -29.66 0.93
CA LEU A 21 15.57 -28.26 0.54
C LEU A 21 16.55 -27.52 1.45
N GLU A 22 17.73 -27.19 0.92
CA GLU A 22 18.66 -26.29 1.62
C GLU A 22 18.05 -24.88 1.60
N VAL A 23 17.54 -24.47 2.74
CA VAL A 23 17.03 -23.12 2.97
C VAL A 23 18.08 -22.35 3.74
N LYS A 24 18.45 -21.16 3.26
CA LYS A 24 19.41 -20.26 3.89
C LYS A 24 18.69 -19.10 4.57
N ALA A 25 19.33 -18.51 5.58
CA ALA A 25 18.88 -17.27 6.17
C ALA A 25 19.20 -16.12 5.22
N GLY A 26 18.17 -15.37 4.85
CA GLY A 26 18.25 -14.14 4.09
C GLY A 26 18.29 -12.91 4.98
N SER A 27 17.97 -11.75 4.41
CA SER A 27 17.94 -10.48 5.16
C SER A 27 17.06 -10.56 6.41
N ASN A 28 17.56 -10.02 7.53
CA ASN A 28 16.88 -9.93 8.83
C ASN A 28 16.40 -11.29 9.39
N VAL A 29 17.04 -12.37 8.99
CA VAL A 29 16.79 -13.72 9.49
C VAL A 29 18.11 -14.30 9.96
N ARG A 30 18.09 -14.91 11.15
CA ARG A 30 19.23 -15.65 11.70
C ARG A 30 18.90 -17.14 11.70
N ALA A 31 19.79 -17.94 11.12
CA ALA A 31 19.72 -19.40 11.21
C ALA A 31 20.54 -19.90 12.41
N GLU A 32 20.00 -20.87 13.13
CA GLU A 32 20.70 -21.59 14.19
C GLU A 32 20.50 -23.10 13.98
N ASP A 33 21.60 -23.85 13.97
CA ASP A 33 21.55 -25.30 13.80
C ASP A 33 21.06 -25.96 15.09
N GLY A 34 19.89 -26.60 15.02
CA GLY A 34 19.29 -27.33 16.11
C GLY A 34 19.77 -28.79 16.20
N VAL A 35 19.34 -29.46 17.27
CA VAL A 35 19.66 -30.87 17.50
C VAL A 35 18.90 -31.74 16.49
N ARG A 36 19.59 -32.75 15.92
CA ARG A 36 19.07 -33.72 14.91
C ARG A 36 18.88 -33.17 13.49
N GLY A 37 19.63 -32.14 13.10
CA GLY A 37 19.64 -31.65 11.71
C GLY A 37 18.43 -30.80 11.34
N VAL A 38 17.78 -30.18 12.34
CA VAL A 38 16.72 -29.19 12.15
C VAL A 38 17.34 -27.81 12.27
N THR A 39 17.23 -26.98 11.25
CA THR A 39 17.67 -25.57 11.30
C THR A 39 16.52 -24.69 11.78
N HIS A 40 16.75 -23.88 12.80
CA HIS A 40 15.81 -22.89 13.31
C HIS A 40 16.09 -21.51 12.68
N PHE A 41 15.05 -20.83 12.21
CA PHE A 41 15.14 -19.47 11.69
C PHE A 41 14.44 -18.50 12.63
N TYR A 42 15.15 -17.44 13.02
CA TYR A 42 14.65 -16.38 13.88
C TYR A 42 14.60 -15.07 13.10
N ALA A 43 13.46 -14.38 13.15
CA ALA A 43 13.36 -13.02 12.66
C ALA A 43 14.18 -12.09 13.58
N GLU A 44 15.09 -11.32 12.99
CA GLU A 44 15.86 -10.30 13.73
C GLU A 44 15.13 -8.95 13.76
N THR A 45 14.19 -8.75 12.84
CA THR A 45 13.35 -7.55 12.77
C THR A 45 11.88 -7.93 12.59
N ASP A 46 10.98 -6.99 12.91
CA ASP A 46 9.58 -7.09 12.50
C ASP A 46 9.46 -6.90 10.97
N GLY A 47 8.53 -7.60 10.32
CA GLY A 47 8.31 -7.50 8.88
C GLY A 47 7.53 -8.68 8.30
N ALA A 48 7.45 -8.75 6.97
CA ALA A 48 6.83 -9.84 6.23
C ALA A 48 7.86 -10.92 5.89
N ILE A 49 7.47 -12.19 6.02
CA ILE A 49 8.29 -13.31 5.58
C ILE A 49 8.25 -13.38 4.06
N LYS A 50 9.43 -13.29 3.43
CA LYS A 50 9.61 -13.50 2.01
C LYS A 50 10.37 -14.80 1.79
N SER A 51 9.68 -15.78 1.21
CA SER A 51 10.31 -17.03 0.78
C SER A 51 10.86 -16.84 -0.63
N ILE A 52 12.17 -16.90 -0.75
CA ILE A 52 12.92 -16.94 -2.01
C ILE A 52 13.34 -18.41 -2.21
N PRO A 53 13.47 -18.93 -3.45
CA PRO A 53 13.93 -20.30 -3.65
C PRO A 53 15.28 -20.56 -2.94
N GLY A 54 15.24 -21.36 -1.88
CA GLY A 54 16.41 -21.68 -1.05
C GLY A 54 16.78 -20.63 0.00
N GLU A 55 15.94 -19.64 0.29
CA GLU A 55 16.21 -18.58 1.26
C GLU A 55 14.94 -18.03 1.93
N ILE A 56 15.00 -17.77 3.24
CA ILE A 56 13.93 -17.10 3.99
C ILE A 56 14.47 -15.76 4.48
N ALA A 57 13.79 -14.67 4.12
CA ALA A 57 14.11 -13.32 4.56
C ALA A 57 12.91 -12.67 5.25
N VAL A 58 13.17 -11.67 6.11
CA VAL A 58 12.16 -10.76 6.64
C VAL A 58 12.36 -9.40 5.98
N VAL A 59 11.32 -8.94 5.28
CA VAL A 59 11.32 -7.65 4.60
C VAL A 59 10.38 -6.68 5.30
N ASP A 60 10.77 -5.41 5.32
CA ASP A 60 9.96 -4.29 5.82
C ASP A 60 8.91 -3.81 4.81
N THR A 61 8.81 -4.48 3.67
CA THR A 61 7.95 -4.09 2.54
C THR A 61 7.04 -5.24 2.14
N LEU A 62 5.73 -5.04 2.26
CA LEU A 62 4.70 -5.97 1.81
C LEU A 62 4.29 -5.62 0.38
N VAL A 63 4.55 -6.51 -0.57
CA VAL A 63 4.15 -6.34 -1.98
C VAL A 63 2.91 -7.18 -2.28
N ILE A 64 1.89 -6.56 -2.85
CA ILE A 64 0.65 -7.20 -3.28
C ILE A 64 0.54 -7.02 -4.78
N ASP A 65 0.62 -8.15 -5.49
CA ASP A 65 0.63 -8.21 -6.96
C ASP A 65 -0.78 -8.10 -7.58
N SER A 66 -1.81 -7.86 -6.76
CA SER A 66 -3.23 -7.78 -7.17
C SER A 66 -3.94 -6.56 -6.57
N ASP A 67 -5.23 -6.43 -6.87
CA ASP A 67 -6.13 -5.49 -6.20
C ASP A 67 -6.42 -5.93 -4.76
N ILE A 68 -6.74 -4.97 -3.90
CA ILE A 68 -7.27 -5.22 -2.55
C ILE A 68 -8.78 -5.38 -2.66
N GLY A 69 -9.22 -6.63 -2.58
CA GLY A 69 -10.62 -7.00 -2.67
C GLY A 69 -10.99 -8.04 -1.62
N PHE A 70 -12.05 -8.82 -1.89
CA PHE A 70 -12.51 -9.87 -0.99
C PHE A 70 -11.48 -10.97 -0.75
N ASP A 71 -10.61 -11.22 -1.72
CA ASP A 71 -9.56 -12.25 -1.63
C ASP A 71 -8.44 -11.82 -0.68
N THR A 72 -8.17 -10.51 -0.56
CA THR A 72 -7.10 -9.96 0.28
C THR A 72 -7.62 -9.50 1.64
N GLY A 73 -8.78 -8.84 1.66
CA GLY A 73 -9.34 -8.22 2.85
C GLY A 73 -8.64 -6.93 3.25
N ASN A 74 -8.91 -6.48 4.48
CA ASN A 74 -8.24 -5.33 5.08
C ASN A 74 -6.79 -5.66 5.42
N LEU A 75 -5.91 -4.67 5.27
CA LEU A 75 -4.48 -4.84 5.46
C LEU A 75 -3.99 -3.95 6.60
N LYS A 76 -3.15 -4.53 7.45
CA LYS A 76 -2.40 -3.81 8.47
C LYS A 76 -0.98 -4.35 8.52
N PHE A 77 0.00 -3.50 8.25
CA PHE A 77 1.39 -3.91 8.17
C PHE A 77 2.33 -2.91 8.86
N ASN A 78 3.26 -3.45 9.64
CA ASN A 78 4.32 -2.67 10.29
C ASN A 78 5.51 -2.53 9.32
N GLY A 79 5.32 -1.71 8.30
CA GLY A 79 6.33 -1.46 7.28
C GLY A 79 5.75 -0.67 6.12
N GLU A 80 6.35 -0.80 4.96
CA GLU A 80 5.86 -0.26 3.70
C GLU A 80 4.90 -1.24 3.03
N ILE A 81 3.90 -0.72 2.33
CA ILE A 81 2.99 -1.53 1.51
C ILE A 81 3.05 -1.05 0.06
N VAL A 82 3.24 -1.97 -0.86
CA VAL A 82 3.19 -1.74 -2.32
C VAL A 82 2.06 -2.56 -2.91
N ILE A 83 1.05 -1.90 -3.45
CA ILE A 83 -0.11 -2.49 -4.10
C ILE A 83 0.02 -2.23 -5.60
N LYS A 84 0.27 -3.28 -6.39
CA LYS A 84 0.34 -3.16 -7.85
C LYS A 84 -1.02 -2.97 -8.50
N GLY A 85 -2.09 -3.33 -7.80
CA GLY A 85 -3.47 -3.08 -8.20
C GLY A 85 -4.07 -1.81 -7.60
N SER A 86 -5.39 -1.84 -7.46
CA SER A 86 -6.24 -0.81 -6.85
C SER A 86 -6.72 -1.24 -5.47
N VAL A 87 -7.15 -0.28 -4.64
CA VAL A 87 -7.85 -0.55 -3.38
C VAL A 87 -9.35 -0.49 -3.64
N GLY A 88 -10.01 -1.65 -3.57
CA GLY A 88 -11.43 -1.76 -3.85
C GLY A 88 -12.31 -1.06 -2.80
N GLN A 89 -13.60 -1.03 -3.10
CA GLN A 89 -14.60 -0.33 -2.32
C GLN A 89 -14.64 -0.79 -0.85
N GLY A 90 -14.57 0.15 0.09
CA GLY A 90 -14.77 -0.11 1.52
C GLY A 90 -13.62 -0.83 2.24
N PHE A 91 -12.51 -1.13 1.55
CA PHE A 91 -11.36 -1.78 2.18
C PHE A 91 -10.47 -0.79 2.93
N THR A 92 -9.81 -1.29 3.98
CA THR A 92 -8.89 -0.51 4.81
C THR A 92 -7.45 -1.01 4.63
N VAL A 93 -6.53 -0.08 4.41
CA VAL A 93 -5.09 -0.35 4.33
C VAL A 93 -4.35 0.54 5.32
N GLU A 94 -3.67 -0.07 6.30
CA GLU A 94 -2.88 0.62 7.33
C GLU A 94 -1.42 0.20 7.26
N ALA A 95 -0.52 1.17 7.12
CA ALA A 95 0.92 0.95 7.14
C ALA A 95 1.61 1.91 8.12
N THR A 96 2.62 1.45 8.84
CA THR A 96 3.48 2.35 9.65
C THR A 96 4.46 3.14 8.79
N GLY A 97 4.79 2.63 7.60
CA GLY A 97 5.67 3.27 6.63
C GLY A 97 4.90 3.90 5.47
N ASN A 98 5.52 3.84 4.30
CA ASN A 98 4.98 4.35 3.05
C ASN A 98 3.91 3.41 2.46
N VAL A 99 2.95 3.97 1.73
CA VAL A 99 1.99 3.19 0.93
C VAL A 99 2.06 3.63 -0.52
N LEU A 100 2.33 2.69 -1.41
CA LEU A 100 2.37 2.90 -2.86
C LEU A 100 1.26 2.08 -3.52
N VAL A 101 0.33 2.74 -4.20
CA VAL A 101 -0.75 2.13 -4.96
C VAL A 101 -0.56 2.48 -6.43
N PHE A 102 -0.39 1.50 -7.30
CA PHE A 102 -0.23 1.77 -8.73
C PHE A 102 -1.56 2.11 -9.41
N GLY A 103 -2.66 1.48 -8.95
CA GLY A 103 -4.01 1.73 -9.44
C GLY A 103 -4.71 2.91 -8.75
N SER A 104 -6.01 2.74 -8.56
CA SER A 104 -6.91 3.73 -7.94
C SER A 104 -7.32 3.32 -6.53
N ILE A 105 -7.92 4.24 -5.78
CA ILE A 105 -8.58 3.97 -4.50
C ILE A 105 -10.06 4.27 -4.67
N ASP A 106 -10.90 3.25 -4.48
CA ASP A 106 -12.33 3.31 -4.73
C ASP A 106 -13.14 3.77 -3.51
N ALA A 107 -14.44 3.98 -3.74
CA ALA A 107 -15.36 4.58 -2.79
C ALA A 107 -15.34 3.90 -1.41
N GLY A 108 -15.34 4.70 -0.34
CA GLY A 108 -15.41 4.21 1.02
C GLY A 108 -14.15 3.50 1.53
N ALA A 109 -13.09 3.40 0.72
CA ALA A 109 -11.81 2.86 1.18
C ALA A 109 -11.15 3.82 2.19
N THR A 110 -10.44 3.24 3.15
CA THR A 110 -9.66 3.99 4.14
C THR A 110 -8.19 3.61 4.04
N MET A 111 -7.32 4.59 3.87
CA MET A 111 -5.88 4.37 3.82
C MET A 111 -5.17 5.24 4.85
N VAL A 112 -4.32 4.61 5.66
CA VAL A 112 -3.52 5.27 6.69
C VAL A 112 -2.07 4.88 6.52
N ALA A 113 -1.20 5.86 6.28
CA ALA A 113 0.24 5.68 6.18
C ALA A 113 0.95 6.51 7.25
N GLY A 114 1.88 5.88 7.97
CA GLY A 114 2.80 6.58 8.86
C GLY A 114 3.91 7.34 8.14
N GLY A 115 4.11 7.09 6.84
CA GLY A 115 4.96 7.83 5.92
C GLY A 115 4.17 8.56 4.83
N ASN A 116 4.67 8.45 3.60
CA ASN A 116 4.08 9.04 2.39
C ASN A 116 3.04 8.10 1.77
N VAL A 117 2.13 8.70 1.00
CA VAL A 117 1.18 7.99 0.14
C VAL A 117 1.44 8.39 -1.30
N VAL A 118 1.55 7.41 -2.18
CA VAL A 118 1.61 7.64 -3.64
C VAL A 118 0.57 6.78 -4.32
N VAL A 119 -0.31 7.41 -5.08
CA VAL A 119 -1.36 6.75 -5.86
C VAL A 119 -1.14 7.07 -7.34
N GLY A 120 -0.90 6.04 -8.15
CA GLY A 120 -0.56 6.18 -9.56
C GLY A 120 -1.69 6.79 -10.38
N HIS A 121 -2.93 6.36 -10.14
CA HIS A 121 -4.11 6.89 -10.82
C HIS A 121 -4.83 7.94 -9.97
N GLY A 122 -5.92 7.57 -9.31
CA GLY A 122 -6.75 8.54 -8.58
C GLY A 122 -7.35 8.01 -7.30
N ILE A 123 -7.79 8.94 -6.47
CA ILE A 123 -8.53 8.67 -5.25
C ILE A 123 -9.98 9.10 -5.51
N GLY A 124 -10.90 8.16 -5.47
CA GLY A 124 -12.27 8.36 -5.90
C GLY A 124 -13.30 7.90 -4.88
N GLY A 125 -14.43 8.62 -4.88
CA GLY A 125 -15.68 8.15 -4.33
C GLY A 125 -15.98 8.60 -2.90
N ARG A 126 -17.28 8.69 -2.62
CA ARG A 126 -17.81 9.14 -1.34
C ARG A 126 -17.28 8.28 -0.19
N ARG A 127 -17.02 8.93 0.94
CA ARG A 127 -16.49 8.31 2.18
C ARG A 127 -15.09 7.72 2.04
N THR A 128 -14.40 7.94 0.92
CA THR A 128 -12.99 7.58 0.78
C THR A 128 -12.14 8.51 1.61
N ARG A 129 -11.23 7.93 2.41
CA ARG A 129 -10.36 8.68 3.30
C ARG A 129 -8.91 8.24 3.17
N VAL A 130 -8.03 9.19 2.90
CA VAL A 130 -6.59 8.97 2.82
C VAL A 130 -5.90 9.85 3.85
N VAL A 131 -5.08 9.25 4.71
CA VAL A 131 -4.30 9.96 5.73
C VAL A 131 -2.85 9.54 5.62
N ALA A 132 -1.97 10.49 5.31
CA ALA A 132 -0.53 10.33 5.33
C ALA A 132 0.06 11.26 6.40
N ARG A 133 1.03 10.77 7.18
CA ARG A 133 1.83 11.65 8.04
C ARG A 133 2.86 12.44 7.23
N GLY A 134 3.29 11.92 6.09
CA GLY A 134 4.14 12.63 5.12
C GLY A 134 3.33 13.29 4.01
N GLU A 135 3.86 13.20 2.80
CA GLU A 135 3.29 13.76 1.56
C GLU A 135 2.26 12.80 0.94
N VAL A 136 1.34 13.37 0.15
CA VAL A 136 0.44 12.61 -0.74
C VAL A 136 0.71 13.01 -2.18
N ARG A 137 1.04 12.05 -3.04
CA ARG A 137 1.09 12.24 -4.50
C ARG A 137 -0.01 11.42 -5.16
N VAL A 138 -0.78 12.05 -6.04
CA VAL A 138 -1.91 11.39 -6.71
C VAL A 138 -2.16 12.01 -8.09
N GLY A 139 -2.65 11.23 -9.05
CA GLY A 139 -3.07 11.76 -10.35
C GLY A 139 -4.31 12.67 -10.23
N TYR A 140 -5.43 12.19 -9.70
CA TYR A 140 -6.63 12.99 -9.48
C TYR A 140 -7.37 12.62 -8.18
N ILE A 141 -8.20 13.54 -7.67
CA ILE A 141 -9.01 13.31 -6.46
C ILE A 141 -10.48 13.69 -6.71
N GLU A 142 -11.41 12.76 -6.51
CA GLU A 142 -12.84 13.00 -6.70
C GLU A 142 -13.65 12.49 -5.51
N GLU A 143 -14.52 13.34 -4.95
CA GLU A 143 -15.45 13.00 -3.86
C GLU A 143 -14.81 12.41 -2.58
N ALA A 144 -13.51 12.65 -2.36
CA ALA A 144 -12.71 12.02 -1.30
C ALA A 144 -12.12 13.02 -0.29
N HIS A 145 -11.73 12.52 0.88
CA HIS A 145 -11.08 13.28 1.93
C HIS A 145 -9.60 12.88 2.06
N VAL A 146 -8.69 13.81 1.84
CA VAL A 146 -7.25 13.56 1.88
C VAL A 146 -6.59 14.47 2.92
N ARG A 147 -5.81 13.87 3.83
CA ARG A 147 -5.00 14.59 4.80
C ARG A 147 -3.53 14.19 4.69
N ALA A 148 -2.65 15.19 4.62
CA ALA A 148 -1.21 15.03 4.60
C ALA A 148 -0.57 15.86 5.71
N GLY A 149 0.47 15.31 6.37
CA GLY A 149 1.34 16.10 7.25
C GLY A 149 2.46 16.84 6.50
N GLY A 150 2.58 16.60 5.18
CA GLY A 150 3.42 17.35 4.26
C GLY A 150 2.59 17.94 3.13
N ASP A 151 3.10 17.86 1.90
CA ASP A 151 2.44 18.38 0.70
C ASP A 151 1.38 17.41 0.14
N ILE A 152 0.37 17.95 -0.55
CA ILE A 152 -0.54 17.20 -1.42
C ILE A 152 -0.27 17.64 -2.86
N LEU A 153 0.27 16.74 -3.67
CA LEU A 153 0.60 16.98 -5.07
C LEU A 153 -0.35 16.22 -5.99
N ILE A 154 -1.10 16.98 -6.80
CA ILE A 154 -2.16 16.47 -7.67
C ILE A 154 -1.72 16.62 -9.14
N GLY A 155 -1.73 15.52 -9.88
CA GLY A 155 -1.30 15.49 -11.28
C GLY A 155 -2.22 16.24 -12.24
N SER A 156 -3.53 16.05 -12.09
CA SER A 156 -4.56 16.50 -13.04
C SER A 156 -5.54 17.49 -12.41
N HIS A 157 -6.46 17.00 -11.59
CA HIS A 157 -7.52 17.80 -10.98
C HIS A 157 -7.99 17.24 -9.65
N SER A 158 -8.68 18.07 -8.89
CA SER A 158 -9.49 17.62 -7.76
C SER A 158 -10.89 18.19 -7.84
N ALA A 159 -11.92 17.37 -7.64
CA ALA A 159 -13.31 17.80 -7.66
C ALA A 159 -14.07 17.25 -6.45
N GLN A 160 -14.88 18.11 -5.81
CA GLN A 160 -15.73 17.74 -4.67
C GLN A 160 -14.96 17.04 -3.54
N ALA A 161 -13.68 17.38 -3.38
CA ALA A 161 -12.79 16.80 -2.39
C ALA A 161 -12.61 17.73 -1.18
N ILE A 162 -12.18 17.16 -0.06
CA ILE A 162 -11.70 17.90 1.11
C ILE A 162 -10.22 17.58 1.28
N LEU A 163 -9.37 18.58 1.13
CA LEU A 163 -7.92 18.45 1.15
C LEU A 163 -7.36 19.23 2.33
N HIS A 164 -6.58 18.56 3.18
CA HIS A 164 -5.89 19.18 4.29
C HIS A 164 -4.40 18.81 4.29
N ALA A 165 -3.52 19.79 4.13
CA ALA A 165 -2.08 19.55 4.11
C ALA A 165 -1.39 20.46 5.14
N ASP A 166 -0.41 19.98 5.88
CA ASP A 166 0.41 20.92 6.67
C ASP A 166 1.41 21.68 5.77
N GLY A 167 1.70 21.17 4.56
CA GLY A 167 2.54 21.82 3.55
C GLY A 167 1.77 22.57 2.47
N VAL A 168 2.11 22.32 1.20
CA VAL A 168 1.49 22.92 0.00
C VAL A 168 0.49 21.97 -0.64
N ILE A 169 -0.61 22.51 -1.15
CA ILE A 169 -1.54 21.79 -2.02
C ILE A 169 -1.36 22.34 -3.43
N GLY A 170 -0.79 21.53 -4.32
CA GLY A 170 -0.34 21.98 -5.63
C GLY A 170 -0.31 20.86 -6.66
N GLY A 171 0.12 21.19 -7.88
CA GLY A 171 0.20 20.22 -8.98
C GLY A 171 1.56 20.24 -9.65
N LYS A 172 1.69 19.47 -10.73
CA LYS A 172 2.95 19.34 -11.46
C LYS A 172 3.43 20.71 -11.98
N ARG A 173 4.73 20.99 -11.91
CA ARG A 173 5.35 22.20 -12.46
C ARG A 173 4.95 22.36 -13.95
N GLY A 174 4.28 23.47 -14.28
CA GLY A 174 3.94 23.87 -15.65
C GLY A 174 2.44 24.01 -15.93
N GLU A 175 1.59 23.28 -15.20
CA GLU A 175 0.13 23.39 -15.28
C GLU A 175 -0.42 23.42 -13.86
N GLY A 176 -1.02 24.54 -13.45
CA GLY A 176 -1.66 24.63 -12.14
C GLY A 176 -2.80 23.61 -12.05
N PRO A 177 -2.91 22.81 -10.99
CA PRO A 177 -3.97 21.82 -10.88
C PRO A 177 -5.33 22.53 -10.87
N LYS A 178 -6.33 21.97 -11.56
CA LYS A 178 -7.71 22.45 -11.46
C LYS A 178 -8.29 21.96 -10.14
N VAL A 179 -8.25 22.81 -9.12
CA VAL A 179 -8.70 22.47 -7.77
C VAL A 179 -10.11 23.03 -7.52
N VAL A 180 -11.11 22.15 -7.58
CA VAL A 180 -12.51 22.39 -7.20
C VAL A 180 -12.80 21.61 -5.90
N ALA A 181 -12.09 21.97 -4.84
CA ALA A 181 -12.12 21.29 -3.55
C ALA A 181 -12.16 22.30 -2.40
N SER A 182 -12.56 21.84 -1.21
CA SER A 182 -12.31 22.59 0.02
C SER A 182 -10.86 22.34 0.44
N VAL A 183 -10.05 23.38 0.39
CA VAL A 183 -8.60 23.32 0.62
C VAL A 183 -8.27 24.08 1.89
N ALA A 184 -7.59 23.42 2.81
CA ALA A 184 -6.92 24.05 3.93
C ALA A 184 -5.47 23.57 3.95
N ALA A 185 -4.52 24.48 4.07
CA ALA A 185 -3.17 24.05 4.42
C ALA A 185 -2.45 25.12 5.28
N ARG A 186 -1.21 24.87 5.74
CA ARG A 186 -0.54 25.73 6.74
C ARG A 186 0.96 26.00 6.52
N SER A 187 1.30 26.98 5.68
CA SER A 187 2.58 27.69 5.64
C SER A 187 2.47 29.11 5.05
N GLY A 188 3.05 30.10 5.73
CA GLY A 188 3.44 31.42 5.19
C GLY A 188 2.36 32.43 4.82
N ASP A 189 1.57 32.14 3.78
CA ASP A 189 0.57 33.06 3.18
C ASP A 189 -0.55 32.22 2.55
N TRP A 190 -1.78 32.33 3.06
CA TRP A 190 -2.91 31.47 2.65
C TRP A 190 -3.95 32.22 1.83
N GLN A 191 -4.29 31.68 0.65
CA GLN A 191 -5.58 31.89 0.02
C GLN A 191 -6.45 30.66 0.24
N VAL A 192 -7.51 30.81 1.04
CA VAL A 192 -8.60 29.83 1.11
C VAL A 192 -9.45 30.01 -0.15
N TYR A 193 -9.28 29.13 -1.15
CA TYR A 193 -10.20 29.12 -2.29
C TYR A 193 -11.47 28.36 -1.90
N ARG A 194 -12.50 29.10 -1.47
CA ARG A 194 -13.87 28.59 -1.37
C ARG A 194 -14.43 28.56 -2.80
N CYS A 195 -14.15 27.52 -3.57
CA CYS A 195 -14.61 27.41 -4.95
C CYS A 195 -16.15 27.26 -4.99
N ARG A 196 -16.86 28.35 -5.30
CA ARG A 196 -18.19 28.26 -5.91
C ARG A 196 -17.99 28.02 -7.41
N SER A 197 -18.78 27.11 -7.98
CA SER A 197 -18.85 26.86 -9.42
C SER A 197 -18.84 28.17 -10.22
N PRO A 198 -18.15 28.25 -11.39
CA PRO A 198 -18.39 29.37 -12.30
C PRO A 198 -19.87 29.31 -12.71
N GLY A 199 -20.65 30.29 -12.26
CA GLY A 199 -22.01 30.49 -12.77
C GLY A 199 -21.95 30.80 -14.28
N PRO A 200 -23.01 30.52 -15.04
CA PRO A 200 -23.05 30.86 -16.45
C PRO A 200 -22.81 32.37 -16.61
N THR A 201 -21.89 32.73 -17.50
CA THR A 201 -21.63 34.11 -17.90
C THR A 201 -22.92 34.72 -18.41
N PRO A 202 -23.41 35.86 -17.88
CA PRO A 202 -24.59 36.50 -18.43
C PRO A 202 -24.25 37.02 -19.83
N THR A 203 -24.84 36.40 -20.84
CA THR A 203 -24.87 36.94 -22.19
C THR A 203 -25.62 38.27 -22.15
N THR A 204 -24.97 39.35 -22.55
CA THR A 204 -25.61 40.67 -22.76
C THR A 204 -26.40 40.67 -24.05
#